data_AF-A0A0Q4C9I2-F1
#
_entry.id   AF-A0A0Q4C9I2-F1
#
_cell.length_a   1.000
_cell.length_b   1.000
_cell.length_c   1.000
_cell.angle_alpha   90.00
_cell.angle_beta   90.00
_cell.angle_gamma   90.00
#
_symmetry.space_group_name_H-M   'P 1'
#
loop_
_entity.id
_entity.type
_entity.pdbx_description
1 polymer ?
#
loop_
_entity_poly.entity_id
_entity_poly.type
_entity_poly.pdbx_seq_one_letter_code
_entity_poly.pdbx_strand_id
1 'polypeptide(L)'
;MEHFSLSDWLTSIGYTVLAGVGGLLGYVMREHDKGNELSGWRALTEAVSSGFVGFLVMLLCRAMAIDPLWSGFVVGIFGWLGANVSIRLLERIVYERLGIKLRANTDTRVAAAKHRENAAQGDQP
;
A
#
# COMPACT_ATOMS: atom_id res chain seq x y z
N MET A 1 -14.86 4.66 -24.95
CA MET A 1 -13.45 4.78 -24.54
C MET A 1 -13.22 6.25 -24.25
N GLU A 2 -13.35 6.66 -23.00
CA GLU A 2 -13.09 8.06 -22.62
C GLU A 2 -11.62 8.36 -22.92
N HIS A 3 -11.36 9.34 -23.78
CA HIS A 3 -10.02 9.79 -24.08
C HIS A 3 -9.44 10.43 -22.81
N PHE A 4 -8.40 9.84 -22.23
CA PHE A 4 -7.63 10.47 -21.16
C PHE A 4 -7.12 11.83 -21.67
N SER A 5 -7.64 12.91 -21.11
CA SER A 5 -7.20 14.28 -21.43
C SER A 5 -5.77 14.50 -20.94
N LEU A 6 -5.03 15.40 -21.61
CA LEU A 6 -3.73 15.89 -21.14
C LEU A 6 -3.81 16.46 -19.72
N SER A 7 -4.92 17.08 -19.35
CA SER A 7 -5.19 17.58 -18.00
C SER A 7 -5.21 16.46 -16.95
N ASP A 8 -5.79 15.31 -17.30
CA ASP A 8 -5.94 14.17 -16.39
C ASP A 8 -4.59 13.50 -16.16
N TRP A 9 -3.76 13.43 -17.21
CA TRP A 9 -2.38 12.97 -17.11
C TRP A 9 -1.51 13.90 -16.27
N LEU A 10 -1.67 15.22 -16.41
CA LEU A 10 -0.93 16.16 -15.58
C LEU A 10 -1.33 16.05 -14.11
N THR A 11 -2.63 15.92 -13.86
CA THR A 11 -3.18 15.75 -12.51
C THR A 11 -2.70 14.44 -11.89
N SER A 12 -2.66 13.35 -12.67
CA SER A 12 -2.18 12.05 -12.19
C SER A 12 -0.69 12.08 -11.84
N ILE A 13 0.12 12.80 -12.62
CA ILE A 13 1.53 13.05 -12.29
C ILE A 13 1.62 13.82 -10.96
N GLY A 14 0.79 14.84 -10.76
CA GLY A 14 0.74 15.60 -9.51
C GLY A 14 0.49 14.73 -8.28
N TYR A 15 -0.52 13.85 -8.34
CA TYR A 15 -0.81 12.90 -7.26
C TYR A 15 0.31 11.87 -7.05
N THR A 16 0.91 11.38 -8.13
CA THR A 16 2.04 10.44 -8.09
C THR A 16 3.25 11.06 -7.40
N VAL A 17 3.60 12.29 -7.76
CA VAL A 17 4.70 13.04 -7.15
C VAL A 17 4.41 13.32 -5.69
N LEU A 18 3.19 13.76 -5.35
CA LEU A 18 2.77 13.99 -3.98
C LEU A 18 2.95 12.73 -3.11
N ALA A 19 2.49 11.58 -3.60
CA ALA A 19 2.64 10.31 -2.88
C ALA A 19 4.11 9.87 -2.79
N GLY A 20 4.90 10.08 -3.83
CA GLY A 20 6.34 9.77 -3.82
C GLY A 20 7.11 10.62 -2.80
N VAL A 21 6.80 11.92 -2.72
CA VAL A 21 7.35 12.81 -1.69
C VAL A 21 6.90 12.38 -0.30
N GLY A 22 5.63 12.02 -0.13
CA GLY A 22 5.12 11.46 1.12
C GLY A 22 5.88 10.20 1.56
N GLY A 23 6.13 9.27 0.62
CA GLY A 23 6.89 8.05 0.86
C GLY A 23 8.34 8.31 1.25
N LEU A 24 8.98 9.24 0.55
CA LEU A 24 10.35 9.65 0.86
C LEU A 24 10.44 10.26 2.27
N LEU A 25 9.57 11.22 2.59
CA LEU A 25 9.55 11.85 3.92
C LEU A 25 9.23 10.84 5.02
N GLY A 26 8.25 9.96 4.79
CA GLY A 26 7.91 8.89 5.72
C GLY A 26 9.08 7.91 5.93
N TYR A 27 9.85 7.59 4.88
CA TYR A 27 11.06 6.78 5.02
C TYR A 27 12.12 7.50 5.85
N VAL A 28 12.44 8.76 5.51
CA VAL A 28 13.45 9.54 6.21
C VAL A 28 13.11 9.67 7.70
N MET A 29 11.87 10.00 8.05
CA MET A 29 11.46 10.08 9.46
C MET A 29 11.57 8.73 10.17
N ARG A 30 11.07 7.64 9.57
CA ARG A 30 11.16 6.30 10.18
C ARG A 30 12.59 5.83 10.40
N GLU A 31 13.49 6.17 9.48
CA GLU A 31 14.89 5.75 9.56
C GLU A 31 15.65 6.62 10.56
N HIS A 32 15.36 7.92 10.59
CA HIS A 32 15.88 8.86 11.59
C HIS A 32 15.44 8.48 13.01
N ASP A 33 14.15 8.18 13.24
CA ASP A 33 13.62 7.78 14.54
C ASP A 33 14.22 6.46 15.04
N LYS A 34 14.68 5.59 14.12
CA LYS A 34 15.36 4.33 14.43
C LYS A 34 16.86 4.48 14.64
N GLY A 35 17.43 5.66 14.35
CA GLY A 35 18.87 5.91 14.40
C GLY A 35 19.67 5.14 13.34
N ASN A 36 19.02 4.71 12.25
CA ASN A 36 19.67 3.99 11.17
C ASN A 36 20.30 4.94 10.14
N GLU A 37 21.30 4.46 9.40
CA GLU A 37 21.87 5.22 8.29
C GLU A 37 20.89 5.33 7.10
N LEU A 38 20.79 6.53 6.55
CA LEU A 38 19.95 6.82 5.39
C LEU A 38 20.57 6.21 4.13
N SER A 39 19.98 5.13 3.63
CA SER A 39 20.37 4.56 2.34
C SER A 39 19.64 5.27 1.21
N GLY A 40 20.40 6.00 0.38
CA GLY A 40 19.84 6.72 -0.78
C GLY A 40 19.11 5.81 -1.78
N TRP A 41 19.57 4.56 -1.96
CA TRP A 41 18.89 3.59 -2.81
C TRP A 41 17.54 3.18 -2.22
N ARG A 42 17.48 2.91 -0.91
CA ARG A 42 16.21 2.60 -0.23
C ARG A 42 15.24 3.78 -0.29
N ALA A 43 15.73 4.99 -0.08
CA ALA A 43 14.95 6.21 -0.19
C ALA A 43 14.33 6.38 -1.59
N LEU A 44 15.11 6.14 -2.65
CA LEU A 44 14.62 6.16 -4.02
C LEU A 44 13.57 5.07 -4.27
N THR A 45 13.82 3.83 -3.83
CA THR A 45 12.87 2.74 -3.99
C THR A 45 11.56 3.00 -3.24
N GLU A 46 11.61 3.61 -2.06
CA GLU A 46 10.40 4.00 -1.32
C GLU A 46 9.65 5.12 -2.06
N ALA A 47 10.35 6.15 -2.53
CA ALA A 47 9.72 7.25 -3.26
C ALA A 47 9.01 6.76 -4.53
N VAL A 48 9.67 5.92 -5.34
CA VAL A 48 9.10 5.37 -6.58
C VAL A 48 7.93 4.43 -6.28
N SER A 49 8.09 3.53 -5.31
CA SER A 49 7.03 2.58 -4.96
C SER A 49 5.81 3.28 -4.33
N SER A 50 6.02 4.29 -3.46
CA SER A 50 4.94 5.10 -2.91
C SER A 50 4.25 5.95 -3.97
N GLY A 51 5.00 6.48 -4.94
CA GLY A 51 4.42 7.16 -6.10
C GLY A 51 3.49 6.25 -6.89
N PHE A 52 3.95 5.03 -7.21
CA PHE A 52 3.12 4.03 -7.90
C PHE A 52 1.86 3.68 -7.10
N VAL A 53 1.99 3.44 -5.79
CA VAL A 53 0.83 3.14 -4.94
C VAL A 53 -0.11 4.34 -4.85
N GLY A 54 0.39 5.57 -4.75
CA GLY A 54 -0.42 6.78 -4.80
C GLY A 54 -1.20 6.93 -6.09
N PHE A 55 -0.62 6.57 -7.23
CA PHE A 55 -1.33 6.50 -8.50
C PHE A 55 -2.50 5.50 -8.46
N LEU A 56 -2.29 4.30 -7.91
CA LEU A 56 -3.37 3.31 -7.73
C LEU A 56 -4.48 3.82 -6.81
N VAL A 57 -4.12 4.49 -5.71
CA VAL A 57 -5.09 5.10 -4.79
C VAL A 57 -5.89 6.21 -5.49
N MET A 58 -5.24 7.03 -6.31
CA MET A 58 -5.93 8.05 -7.10
C MET A 58 -6.97 7.42 -8.04
N LEU A 59 -6.58 6.36 -8.77
CA LEU A 59 -7.50 5.64 -9.65
C LEU A 59 -8.67 5.06 -8.87
N LEU A 60 -8.41 4.53 -7.67
CA LEU A 60 -9.45 4.02 -6.78
C LEU A 60 -10.39 5.14 -6.32
N CYS A 61 -9.86 6.29 -5.89
CA CYS A 61 -10.68 7.45 -5.52
C CYS A 61 -11.55 7.92 -6.69
N ARG A 62 -11.01 7.96 -7.91
CA ARG A 62 -11.77 8.30 -9.13
C ARG A 62 -12.87 7.27 -9.41
N ALA A 63 -12.59 5.98 -9.24
CA ALA A 63 -13.58 4.91 -9.39
C ALA A 63 -14.69 4.96 -8.34
N MET A 64 -14.41 5.51 -7.16
CA MET A 64 -15.39 5.75 -6.09
C MET A 64 -16.10 7.10 -6.20
N ALA A 65 -15.83 7.89 -7.26
CA ALA A 65 -16.34 9.25 -7.43
C ALA A 65 -16.08 10.17 -6.23
N ILE A 66 -14.92 10.01 -5.58
CA ILE A 66 -14.48 10.88 -4.48
C ILE A 66 -14.03 12.23 -5.04
N ASP A 67 -14.32 13.29 -4.30
CA ASP A 67 -13.89 14.65 -4.63
C ASP A 67 -12.36 14.76 -4.85
N PRO A 68 -11.87 15.54 -5.83
CA PRO A 68 -10.44 15.64 -6.13
C PRO A 68 -9.58 16.17 -4.97
N LEU A 69 -10.14 17.05 -4.14
CA LEU A 69 -9.44 17.65 -3.00
C LEU A 69 -9.23 16.60 -1.90
N TRP A 70 -10.25 15.77 -1.67
CA TRP A 70 -10.17 14.60 -0.81
C TRP A 70 -9.24 13.52 -1.37
N SER A 71 -9.26 13.30 -2.69
CA SER A 71 -8.37 12.33 -3.35
C SER A 71 -6.90 12.67 -3.09
N GLY A 72 -6.53 13.95 -3.15
CA GLY A 72 -5.17 14.39 -2.82
C GLY A 72 -4.76 14.12 -1.38
N PHE A 73 -5.67 14.37 -0.44
CA PHE A 73 -5.44 14.05 0.97
C PHE A 73 -5.22 12.55 1.20
N VAL A 74 -6.10 11.70 0.63
CA VAL A 74 -5.98 10.24 0.74
C VAL A 74 -4.69 9.74 0.11
N VAL A 75 -4.38 10.18 -1.11
CA VAL A 75 -3.14 9.81 -1.83
C VAL A 75 -1.90 10.22 -1.03
N GLY A 76 -1.89 11.42 -0.45
CA GLY A 76 -0.80 11.91 0.40
C GLY A 76 -0.57 11.03 1.63
N ILE A 77 -1.65 10.63 2.32
CA ILE A 77 -1.56 9.73 3.48
C ILE A 77 -1.02 8.35 3.07
N PHE A 78 -1.53 7.77 1.99
CA PHE A 78 -1.07 6.46 1.51
C PHE A 78 0.39 6.50 1.04
N GLY A 79 0.83 7.62 0.44
CA GLY A 79 2.23 7.87 0.14
C GLY A 79 3.07 7.91 1.42
N TRP A 80 2.64 8.67 2.42
CA TRP A 80 3.30 8.77 3.73
C TRP A 80 3.44 7.42 4.42
N LEU A 81 2.37 6.61 4.46
CA LEU A 81 2.36 5.26 5.04
C LEU A 81 3.36 4.31 4.40
N GLY A 82 3.80 4.60 3.17
CA GLY A 82 4.75 3.78 2.43
C GLY A 82 4.05 2.70 1.61
N ALA A 83 4.69 2.32 0.51
CA ALA A 83 4.12 1.39 -0.46
C ALA A 83 3.72 0.03 0.15
N ASN A 84 4.54 -0.50 1.05
CA ASN A 84 4.39 -1.85 1.59
C ASN A 84 3.17 -1.99 2.52
N VAL A 85 2.80 -0.94 3.25
CA VAL A 85 1.60 -0.92 4.10
C VAL A 85 0.37 -0.71 3.22
N SER A 86 0.47 0.29 2.35
CA SER A 86 -0.62 0.73 1.49
C SER A 86 -1.08 -0.36 0.51
N ILE A 87 -0.17 -1.10 -0.12
CA ILE A 87 -0.53 -2.16 -1.07
C ILE A 87 -1.35 -3.28 -0.42
N ARG A 88 -1.08 -3.63 0.84
CA ARG A 88 -1.84 -4.65 1.58
C ARG A 88 -3.28 -4.22 1.85
N LEU A 89 -3.51 -2.92 2.02
CA LEU A 89 -4.86 -2.37 2.17
C LEU A 89 -5.59 -2.37 0.82
N LEU A 90 -4.92 -1.94 -0.25
CA LEU A 90 -5.44 -2.01 -1.62
C LEU A 90 -5.80 -3.43 -2.04
N GLU A 91 -4.93 -4.41 -1.75
CA GLU A 91 -5.18 -5.83 -2.03
C GLU A 91 -6.52 -6.28 -1.45
N ARG A 92 -6.82 -5.95 -0.19
CA ARG A 92 -8.11 -6.30 0.45
C ARG A 92 -9.29 -5.75 -0.34
N ILE A 93 -9.21 -4.49 -0.76
CA ILE A 93 -10.26 -3.84 -1.55
C ILE A 93 -10.42 -4.54 -2.90
N VAL A 94 -9.32 -4.86 -3.58
CA VAL A 94 -9.35 -5.58 -4.87
C VAL A 94 -9.98 -6.96 -4.70
N TYR A 95 -9.56 -7.73 -3.70
CA TYR A 95 -10.10 -9.06 -3.44
C TYR A 95 -11.59 -9.03 -3.12
N GLU A 96 -12.05 -8.09 -2.30
CA GLU A 96 -13.47 -7.88 -2.03
C GLU A 96 -14.26 -7.54 -3.30
N ARG A 97 -13.72 -6.64 -4.14
CA ARG A 97 -14.36 -6.25 -5.41
C ARG A 97 -14.38 -7.38 -6.44
N LEU A 98 -13.39 -8.27 -6.43
CA LEU A 98 -13.33 -9.46 -7.28
C LEU A 98 -14.10 -10.66 -6.71
N GLY A 99 -14.69 -10.56 -5.51
CA GLY A 99 -15.39 -11.66 -4.86
C GLY A 99 -14.48 -12.82 -4.43
N ILE A 100 -13.17 -12.58 -4.35
CA ILE A 100 -12.17 -13.59 -3.97
C ILE A 100 -12.06 -13.59 -2.44
N LYS A 101 -12.44 -14.69 -1.80
CA LYS A 101 -12.35 -14.83 -0.33
C LYS A 101 -10.89 -14.91 0.11
N LEU A 102 -10.35 -13.82 0.65
CA LEU A 102 -9.00 -13.74 1.24
C LEU A 102 -8.74 -14.80 2.33
N ARG A 103 -9.82 -15.32 2.94
CA ARG A 103 -9.80 -16.35 4.00
C ARG A 103 -9.17 -17.68 3.61
N ALA A 104 -9.09 -18.01 2.32
CA ALA A 104 -8.48 -19.29 1.90
C ALA A 104 -7.00 -19.42 2.30
N ASN A 105 -6.28 -18.32 2.59
CA ASN A 105 -4.89 -18.40 3.05
C ASN A 105 -4.76 -18.37 4.59
N THR A 106 -5.56 -17.55 5.27
CA THR A 106 -5.51 -17.43 6.74
C THR A 106 -6.02 -18.68 7.43
N ASP A 107 -7.11 -19.28 6.95
CA ASP A 107 -7.67 -20.49 7.55
C ASP A 107 -6.70 -21.68 7.37
N THR A 108 -5.98 -21.76 6.24
CA THR A 108 -4.92 -22.77 6.03
C THR A 108 -3.69 -22.53 6.89
N ARG A 109 -3.29 -21.28 7.13
CA ARG A 109 -2.15 -20.96 8.03
C ARG A 109 -2.49 -21.20 9.50
N VAL A 110 -3.70 -20.88 9.92
CA VAL A 110 -4.20 -21.14 11.27
C VAL A 110 -4.38 -22.65 11.48
N ALA A 111 -4.91 -23.38 10.49
CA ALA A 111 -4.97 -24.83 10.53
C ALA A 111 -3.56 -25.47 10.58
N ALA A 112 -2.61 -24.99 9.76
CA ALA A 112 -1.24 -25.48 9.77
C ALA A 112 -0.50 -25.16 11.09
N ALA A 113 -0.75 -24.00 11.70
CA ALA A 113 -0.20 -23.65 13.02
C ALA A 113 -0.79 -24.54 14.12
N LYS A 114 -2.12 -24.76 14.10
CA LYS A 114 -2.82 -25.61 15.06
C LYS A 114 -2.41 -27.09 14.96
N HIS A 115 -2.15 -27.59 13.75
CA HIS A 115 -1.59 -28.94 13.54
C HIS A 115 -0.17 -29.07 14.10
N ARG A 116 0.65 -28.01 14.05
CA ARG A 116 2.00 -28.01 14.64
C ARG A 116 1.97 -27.94 16.16
N GLU A 117 1.07 -27.16 16.75
CA GLU A 117 0.86 -27.12 18.21
C GLU A 117 0.36 -28.47 18.74
N ASN A 118 -0.62 -29.09 18.08
CA ASN A 118 -1.12 -30.41 18.47
C ASN A 118 -0.07 -31.52 18.33
N ALA A 119 0.82 -31.42 17.33
CA ALA A 119 1.93 -32.35 17.16
C ALA A 119 3.04 -32.15 18.22
N ALA A 120 3.26 -30.92 18.67
CA ALA A 120 4.22 -30.61 19.73
C ALA A 120 3.71 -30.97 21.14
N GLN A 121 2.39 -30.99 21.34
CA GLN A 121 1.77 -31.31 22.62
C GLN A 121 1.43 -32.80 22.81
N GLY A 122 1.45 -33.59 21.73
CA GLY A 122 1.28 -35.05 21.77
C GLY A 122 2.55 -35.86 22.08
N ASP A 123 3.68 -35.18 22.31
CA ASP A 123 5.01 -35.79 22.59
C ASP A 123 5.53 -35.49 24.01
N GLN A 124 4.64 -35.10 24.94
CA GLN A 124 4.96 -35.09 26.37
C GLN A 124 4.54 -36.42 27.01
N PRO A 125 5.49 -37.27 27.46
CA PRO A 125 5.20 -38.52 28.15
C PRO A 125 4.61 -38.31 29.55
#